data_AF-A0A1S3QED7-F1
#
_entry.id   AF-A0A1S3QED7-F1
#
_cell.length_a   1.000
_cell.length_b   1.000
_cell.length_c   1.000
_cell.angle_alpha   90.00
_cell.angle_beta   90.00
_cell.angle_gamma   90.00
#
_symmetry.space_group_name_H-M   'P 1'
#
loop_
_entity.id
_entity.type
_entity.pdbx_description
1 polymer ?
#
loop_
_entity_poly.entity_id
_entity_poly.type
_entity_poly.pdbx_seq_one_letter_code
_entity_poly.pdbx_strand_id
1 'polypeptide(L)'
;ISWPRIFPNGIKADHINEKGIKYYDDLINMLLDNNITPIVTLYHWDLPQVLQEKYGGWQNVSMVNYFNDFANLCFERFGDRVKYWITFNNPWSSAVEGYETGEHAPGLKLRGTGAYKAAHHIIKAHAKVWHTYDTQWRSKQKGLVGISLLADWGEPVDITNQRDIEAAERYVQFYMGWFATPIFNGDYPQVMKDYI
;
A
#
# COMPACT_ATOMS: atom_id res chain seq x y z
N ILE A 1 2.27 -1.96 -11.32
CA ILE A 1 3.67 -2.01 -11.82
C ILE A 1 4.45 -2.86 -10.86
N SER A 2 5.23 -3.82 -11.35
CA SER A 2 5.97 -4.69 -10.45
C SER A 2 7.25 -4.04 -9.97
N TRP A 3 7.37 -3.83 -8.66
CA TRP A 3 8.56 -3.21 -8.06
C TRP A 3 9.86 -3.98 -8.39
N PRO A 4 9.98 -5.30 -8.18
CA PRO A 4 11.19 -6.04 -8.50
C PRO A 4 11.50 -6.05 -10.00
N ARG A 5 10.53 -5.79 -10.88
CA ARG A 5 10.79 -5.67 -12.32
C ARG A 5 11.49 -4.36 -12.67
N ILE A 6 11.17 -3.27 -11.97
CA ILE A 6 11.77 -1.95 -12.18
C ILE A 6 13.09 -1.83 -11.41
N PHE A 7 13.09 -2.20 -10.13
CA PHE A 7 14.27 -2.27 -9.27
C PHE A 7 14.49 -3.72 -8.81
N PRO A 8 15.35 -4.51 -9.47
CA PRO A 8 15.57 -5.92 -9.11
C PRO A 8 15.90 -6.16 -7.64
N ASN A 9 16.68 -5.26 -7.02
CA ASN A 9 17.02 -5.31 -5.60
C ASN A 9 16.10 -4.45 -4.72
N GLY A 10 15.13 -3.75 -5.31
CA GLY A 10 14.25 -2.79 -4.65
C GLY A 10 14.84 -1.41 -4.39
N ILE A 11 16.15 -1.21 -4.63
CA ILE A 11 16.87 0.03 -4.33
C ILE A 11 17.21 0.76 -5.64
N LYS A 12 16.79 2.02 -5.75
CA LYS A 12 17.01 2.87 -6.95
C LYS A 12 18.49 3.04 -7.30
N ALA A 13 19.35 3.19 -6.29
CA ALA A 13 20.78 3.43 -6.47
C ALA A 13 21.55 2.23 -7.05
N ASP A 14 21.00 1.02 -6.94
CA ASP A 14 21.67 -0.20 -7.41
C ASP A 14 21.53 -0.34 -8.93
N HIS A 15 20.29 -0.45 -9.42
CA HIS A 15 20.01 -0.67 -10.83
C HIS A 15 18.56 -0.37 -11.18
N ILE A 16 18.36 0.35 -12.29
CA ILE A 16 17.07 0.55 -12.92
C ILE A 16 16.99 -0.33 -14.16
N ASN A 17 16.01 -1.22 -14.21
CA ASN A 17 15.79 -2.08 -15.37
C ASN A 17 14.97 -1.34 -16.44
N GLU A 18 15.67 -0.69 -17.38
CA GLU A 18 15.04 0.06 -18.47
C GLU A 18 14.17 -0.81 -19.39
N LYS A 19 14.44 -2.12 -19.50
CA LYS A 19 13.53 -3.04 -20.23
C LYS A 19 12.19 -3.21 -19.51
N GLY A 20 12.22 -3.23 -18.17
CA GLY A 20 11.01 -3.24 -17.35
C GLY A 20 10.20 -1.96 -17.51
N ILE A 21 10.88 -0.80 -17.53
CA ILE A 21 10.25 0.50 -17.81
C ILE A 21 9.59 0.49 -19.19
N LYS A 22 10.34 0.07 -20.23
CA LYS A 22 9.82 0.00 -21.61
C LYS A 22 8.55 -0.84 -21.71
N TYR A 23 8.47 -1.99 -21.03
CA TYR A 23 7.28 -2.81 -21.04
C TYR A 23 6.04 -2.05 -20.53
N TYR A 24 6.16 -1.34 -19.40
CA TYR A 24 5.03 -0.56 -18.86
C TYR A 24 4.74 0.69 -19.68
N ASP A 25 5.77 1.29 -20.28
CA ASP A 25 5.62 2.41 -21.21
C ASP A 25 4.79 2.02 -22.43
N ASP A 26 5.17 0.92 -23.10
CA ASP A 26 4.47 0.39 -24.27
C ASP A 26 3.03 0.00 -23.92
N LEU A 27 2.80 -0.61 -22.74
CA LEU A 27 1.46 -0.96 -22.27
C LEU A 27 0.58 0.28 -22.02
N ILE A 28 1.13 1.31 -21.37
CA ILE A 28 0.39 2.55 -21.10
C ILE A 28 0.03 3.25 -22.41
N ASN A 29 0.97 3.33 -23.36
CA ASN A 29 0.70 3.90 -24.69
C ASN A 29 -0.40 3.12 -25.40
N MET A 30 -0.32 1.78 -25.42
CA MET A 30 -1.33 0.94 -26.04
C MET A 30 -2.73 1.13 -25.43
N LEU A 31 -2.84 1.27 -24.11
CA LEU A 31 -4.12 1.56 -23.45
C LEU A 31 -4.69 2.90 -23.93
N LEU A 32 -3.86 3.94 -23.99
CA LEU A 32 -4.29 5.28 -24.41
C LEU A 32 -4.65 5.35 -25.89
N ASP A 33 -3.90 4.67 -26.76
CA ASP A 33 -4.19 4.54 -28.19
C ASP A 33 -5.55 3.87 -28.45
N ASN A 34 -6.04 3.10 -27.47
CA ASN A 34 -7.36 2.46 -27.49
C ASN A 34 -8.40 3.17 -26.59
N ASN A 35 -8.13 4.42 -26.19
CA ASN A 35 -9.01 5.25 -25.36
C ASN A 35 -9.32 4.65 -23.98
N ILE A 36 -8.44 3.80 -23.45
CA ILE A 36 -8.56 3.21 -22.11
C ILE A 36 -7.73 4.04 -21.13
N THR A 37 -8.38 4.55 -20.07
CA THR A 37 -7.68 5.30 -19.02
C THR A 37 -6.97 4.36 -18.06
N PRO A 38 -5.63 4.42 -17.93
CA PRO A 38 -4.91 3.56 -17.00
C PRO A 38 -5.09 4.04 -15.55
N ILE A 39 -5.43 3.10 -14.66
CA ILE A 39 -5.35 3.24 -13.21
C ILE A 39 -4.22 2.33 -12.74
N VAL A 40 -3.15 2.92 -12.19
CA VAL A 40 -1.93 2.18 -11.90
C VAL A 40 -1.75 1.96 -10.41
N THR A 41 -1.66 0.70 -10.01
CA THR A 41 -1.24 0.30 -8.66
C THR A 41 0.28 0.14 -8.59
N LEU A 42 0.91 0.78 -7.61
CA LEU A 42 2.36 0.74 -7.38
C LEU A 42 2.79 -0.51 -6.61
N TYR A 43 2.07 -0.91 -5.56
CA TYR A 43 2.37 -2.11 -4.78
C TYR A 43 1.18 -3.06 -4.77
N HIS A 44 1.39 -4.27 -5.31
CA HIS A 44 0.41 -5.35 -5.31
C HIS A 44 1.05 -6.64 -4.79
N TRP A 45 1.55 -6.55 -3.55
CA TRP A 45 2.08 -7.67 -2.76
C TRP A 45 3.39 -8.29 -3.26
N ASP A 46 4.07 -7.62 -4.18
CA ASP A 46 5.28 -8.09 -4.84
C ASP A 46 6.53 -7.36 -4.35
N LEU A 47 6.77 -7.39 -3.03
CA LEU A 47 7.97 -6.81 -2.43
C LEU A 47 9.25 -7.47 -3.02
N PRO A 48 10.26 -6.69 -3.44
CA PRO A 48 11.55 -7.26 -3.83
C PRO A 48 12.17 -8.11 -2.72
N GLN A 49 12.49 -9.36 -3.05
CA GLN A 49 13.00 -10.36 -2.08
C GLN A 49 14.22 -9.85 -1.30
N VAL A 50 15.12 -9.13 -1.96
CA VAL A 50 16.31 -8.53 -1.34
C VAL A 50 15.96 -7.60 -0.18
N LEU A 51 14.86 -6.85 -0.27
CA LEU A 51 14.42 -5.97 0.81
C LEU A 51 13.86 -6.76 2.00
N GLN A 52 13.19 -7.88 1.74
CA GLN A 52 12.73 -8.79 2.78
C GLN A 52 13.91 -9.45 3.51
N GLU A 53 14.90 -9.95 2.78
CA GLU A 53 16.05 -10.67 3.35
C GLU A 53 17.01 -9.76 4.10
N LYS A 54 17.36 -8.59 3.53
CA LYS A 54 18.36 -7.69 4.13
C LYS A 54 17.80 -6.83 5.24
N TYR A 55 16.54 -6.42 5.14
CA TYR A 55 15.97 -5.41 6.04
C TYR A 55 14.75 -5.90 6.81
N GLY A 56 14.17 -7.07 6.49
CA GLY A 56 12.95 -7.58 7.10
C GLY A 56 11.66 -7.06 6.45
N GLY A 57 11.76 -6.43 5.28
CA GLY A 57 10.61 -5.90 4.53
C GLY A 57 9.81 -4.88 5.34
N TRP A 58 8.48 -4.97 5.33
CA TRP A 58 7.61 -4.00 6.01
C TRP A 58 7.76 -3.96 7.53
N GLN A 59 8.52 -4.88 8.14
CA GLN A 59 8.93 -4.75 9.54
C GLN A 59 9.95 -3.63 9.80
N ASN A 60 10.49 -3.01 8.74
CA ASN A 60 11.55 -2.02 8.81
C ASN A 60 11.11 -0.65 8.27
N VAL A 61 11.36 0.39 9.05
CA VAL A 61 10.97 1.77 8.73
C VAL A 61 11.62 2.29 7.44
N SER A 62 12.79 1.76 7.06
CA SER A 62 13.48 2.17 5.83
C SER A 62 12.67 1.86 4.56
N MET A 63 11.71 0.93 4.61
CA MET A 63 10.84 0.63 3.46
C MET A 63 10.01 1.84 3.02
N VAL A 64 9.70 2.75 3.95
CA VAL A 64 9.03 4.02 3.64
C VAL A 64 9.80 4.80 2.58
N ASN A 65 11.13 4.84 2.68
CA ASN A 65 11.98 5.56 1.73
C ASN A 65 12.17 4.77 0.43
N TYR A 66 12.48 3.47 0.53
CA TYR A 66 12.66 2.64 -0.68
C TYR A 66 11.41 2.60 -1.56
N PHE A 67 10.23 2.48 -0.95
CA PHE A 67 8.97 2.52 -1.69
C PHE A 67 8.72 3.90 -2.29
N ASN A 68 9.04 4.97 -1.57
CA ASN A 68 8.92 6.32 -2.10
C ASN A 68 9.85 6.57 -3.30
N ASP A 69 11.08 6.05 -3.29
CA ASP A 69 12.00 6.18 -4.42
C ASP A 69 11.47 5.46 -5.67
N PHE A 70 10.86 4.28 -5.47
CA PHE A 70 10.20 3.53 -6.53
C PHE A 70 8.97 4.27 -7.08
N ALA A 71 8.09 4.74 -6.20
CA ALA A 71 6.92 5.52 -6.58
C ALA A 71 7.31 6.81 -7.33
N ASN A 72 8.32 7.52 -6.84
CA ASN A 72 8.80 8.75 -7.45
C ASN A 72 9.33 8.52 -8.87
N LEU A 73 10.07 7.43 -9.09
CA LEU A 73 10.50 7.05 -10.45
C LEU A 73 9.29 6.71 -11.34
N CYS A 74 8.28 6.00 -10.82
CA CYS A 74 7.08 5.71 -11.59
C CYS A 74 6.32 6.99 -11.99
N PHE A 75 6.22 7.97 -11.09
CA PHE A 75 5.64 9.27 -11.40
C PHE A 75 6.45 10.02 -12.45
N GLU A 76 7.78 10.01 -12.34
CA GLU A 76 8.69 10.61 -13.31
C GLU A 76 8.52 10.02 -14.71
N ARG A 77 8.46 8.69 -14.82
CA ARG A 77 8.45 7.98 -16.10
C ARG A 77 7.07 7.91 -16.76
N PHE A 78 6.00 7.84 -15.97
CA PHE A 78 4.67 7.50 -16.48
C PHE A 78 3.57 8.52 -16.13
N GLY A 79 3.82 9.47 -15.22
CA GLY A 79 2.79 10.37 -14.71
C GLY A 79 2.35 11.48 -15.69
N ASP A 80 3.09 11.67 -16.78
CA ASP A 80 2.64 12.47 -17.92
C ASP A 80 1.34 11.89 -18.53
N ARG A 81 1.21 10.56 -18.52
CA ARG A 81 0.10 9.79 -19.10
C ARG A 81 -0.86 9.20 -18.07
N VAL A 82 -0.37 8.77 -16.91
CA VAL A 82 -1.18 8.15 -15.86
C VAL A 82 -1.75 9.21 -14.92
N LYS A 83 -3.09 9.26 -14.81
CA LYS A 83 -3.80 10.25 -13.97
C LYS A 83 -4.40 9.68 -12.68
N TYR A 84 -4.42 8.36 -12.53
CA TYR A 84 -4.96 7.71 -11.33
C TYR A 84 -3.95 6.71 -10.79
N TRP A 85 -3.51 6.95 -9.57
CA TRP A 85 -2.50 6.14 -8.88
C TRP A 85 -3.06 5.53 -7.61
N ILE A 86 -2.81 4.24 -7.43
CA ILE A 86 -3.06 3.51 -6.19
C ILE A 86 -1.70 3.13 -5.60
N THR A 87 -1.39 3.56 -4.39
CA THR A 87 -0.09 3.23 -3.77
C THR A 87 -0.03 1.75 -3.38
N PHE A 88 -1.00 1.29 -2.60
CA PHE A 88 -1.10 -0.07 -2.09
C PHE A 88 -2.45 -0.66 -2.47
N ASN A 89 -2.43 -1.90 -2.99
CA ASN A 89 -3.62 -2.73 -3.04
C ASN A 89 -3.77 -3.51 -1.73
N ASN A 90 -4.92 -3.36 -1.07
CA ASN A 90 -5.30 -4.11 0.14
C ASN A 90 -4.12 -4.27 1.13
N PRO A 91 -3.72 -3.18 1.80
CA PRO A 91 -2.58 -3.21 2.71
C PRO A 91 -2.83 -4.06 3.96
N TRP A 92 -4.10 -4.31 4.32
CA TRP A 92 -4.48 -5.19 5.43
C TRP A 92 -3.95 -6.61 5.22
N SER A 93 -4.18 -7.20 4.04
CA SER A 93 -3.65 -8.51 3.70
C SER A 93 -2.13 -8.57 3.75
N SER A 94 -1.44 -7.56 3.23
CA SER A 94 0.03 -7.50 3.32
C SER A 94 0.56 -7.46 4.76
N ALA A 95 -0.17 -6.81 5.67
CA ALA A 95 0.22 -6.70 7.07
C ALA A 95 -0.16 -7.94 7.88
N VAL A 96 -1.45 -8.31 7.87
CA VAL A 96 -2.01 -9.39 8.68
C VAL A 96 -1.62 -10.75 8.12
N GLU A 97 -1.92 -11.01 6.86
CA GLU A 97 -1.68 -12.34 6.28
C GLU A 97 -0.19 -12.57 6.02
N GLY A 98 0.58 -11.50 5.79
CA GLY A 98 2.03 -11.57 5.61
C GLY A 98 2.83 -11.75 6.91
N TYR A 99 2.43 -11.09 8.01
CA TYR A 99 3.24 -11.00 9.23
C TYR A 99 2.56 -11.51 10.51
N GLU A 100 1.25 -11.79 10.52
CA GLU A 100 0.51 -12.31 11.69
C GLU A 100 0.07 -13.77 11.48
N THR A 101 -0.74 -14.03 10.43
CA THR A 101 -1.27 -15.39 10.15
C THR A 101 -0.27 -16.24 9.36
N GLY A 102 0.50 -15.60 8.48
CA GLY A 102 1.46 -16.24 7.58
C GLY A 102 0.81 -16.95 6.39
N GLU A 103 -0.43 -16.62 6.05
CA GLU A 103 -1.16 -17.16 4.90
C GLU A 103 -0.66 -16.59 3.56
N HIS A 104 -0.11 -15.37 3.58
CA HIS A 104 0.53 -14.72 2.44
C HIS A 104 2.03 -14.53 2.66
N ALA A 105 2.77 -14.28 1.59
CA ALA A 105 4.17 -13.89 1.70
C ALA A 105 4.31 -12.63 2.58
N PRO A 106 5.36 -12.54 3.45
CA PRO A 106 6.49 -13.45 3.58
C PRO A 106 6.24 -14.73 4.41
N GLY A 107 5.02 -15.01 4.85
CA GLY A 107 4.67 -16.23 5.57
C GLY A 107 5.10 -16.22 7.04
N LEU A 108 5.29 -15.03 7.61
CA LEU A 108 5.75 -14.87 8.98
C LEU A 108 4.57 -14.91 9.96
N LYS A 109 4.80 -15.49 11.14
CA LYS A 109 3.79 -15.69 12.19
C LYS A 109 4.16 -14.93 13.46
N LEU A 110 4.30 -13.60 13.34
CA LEU A 110 4.79 -12.72 14.41
C LEU A 110 3.63 -12.18 15.25
N ARG A 111 2.94 -13.11 15.93
CA ARG A 111 1.65 -12.81 16.55
C ARG A 111 1.68 -11.64 17.52
N GLY A 112 0.69 -10.75 17.41
CA GLY A 112 0.48 -9.60 18.28
C GLY A 112 1.39 -8.39 18.03
N THR A 113 2.37 -8.48 17.13
CA THR A 113 3.30 -7.36 16.87
C THR A 113 3.60 -7.13 15.39
N GLY A 114 3.69 -8.21 14.60
CA GLY A 114 4.10 -8.15 13.19
C GLY A 114 3.17 -7.31 12.34
N ALA A 115 1.86 -7.56 12.41
CA ALA A 115 0.90 -6.83 11.58
C ALA A 115 0.86 -5.33 11.92
N TYR A 116 0.88 -4.96 13.21
CA TYR A 116 0.89 -3.55 13.63
C TYR A 116 2.12 -2.80 13.14
N LYS A 117 3.30 -3.41 13.24
CA LYS A 117 4.53 -2.78 12.75
C LYS A 117 4.54 -2.64 11.23
N ALA A 118 4.11 -3.67 10.50
CA ALA A 118 3.99 -3.62 9.05
C ALA A 118 2.97 -2.58 8.59
N ALA A 119 1.76 -2.62 9.15
CA ALA A 119 0.69 -1.66 8.86
C ALA A 119 1.13 -0.22 9.10
N HIS A 120 1.81 0.05 10.22
CA HIS A 120 2.32 1.38 10.54
C HIS A 120 3.32 1.89 9.49
N HIS A 121 4.26 1.05 9.04
CA HIS A 121 5.19 1.44 7.99
C HIS A 121 4.52 1.59 6.62
N ILE A 122 3.54 0.76 6.29
CA ILE A 122 2.76 0.87 5.04
C ILE A 122 1.97 2.17 5.00
N ILE A 123 1.29 2.55 6.10
CA ILE A 123 0.56 3.82 6.22
C ILE A 123 1.51 5.01 6.03
N LYS A 124 2.68 4.99 6.70
CA LYS A 124 3.70 6.04 6.54
C LYS A 124 4.26 6.09 5.11
N ALA A 125 4.44 4.94 4.47
CA ALA A 125 4.90 4.85 3.09
C ALA A 125 3.85 5.45 2.13
N HIS A 126 2.57 5.14 2.32
CA HIS A 126 1.48 5.77 1.56
C HIS A 126 1.49 7.29 1.72
N ALA A 127 1.51 7.79 2.96
CA ALA A 127 1.51 9.23 3.24
C ALA A 127 2.72 9.93 2.58
N LYS A 128 3.92 9.36 2.70
CA LYS A 128 5.14 9.91 2.08
C LYS A 128 5.02 9.98 0.55
N VAL A 129 4.49 8.94 -0.08
CA VAL A 129 4.29 8.88 -1.53
C VAL A 129 3.25 9.89 -1.98
N TRP A 130 2.15 10.01 -1.24
CA TRP A 130 1.11 11.01 -1.51
C TRP A 130 1.69 12.43 -1.46
N HIS A 131 2.46 12.78 -0.42
CA HIS A 131 3.11 14.09 -0.30
C HIS A 131 4.17 14.32 -1.38
N THR A 132 4.92 13.28 -1.78
CA THR A 132 5.87 13.37 -2.89
C THR A 132 5.16 13.70 -4.20
N TYR A 133 4.03 13.03 -4.49
CA TYR A 133 3.23 13.34 -5.66
C TYR A 133 2.67 14.76 -5.59
N ASP A 134 2.09 15.13 -4.45
CA ASP A 134 1.44 16.42 -4.23
C ASP A 134 2.40 17.60 -4.46
N THR A 135 3.59 17.52 -3.85
CA THR A 135 4.58 18.60 -3.87
C THR A 135 5.40 18.68 -5.16
N GLN A 136 5.71 17.55 -5.79
CA GLN A 136 6.64 17.50 -6.92
C GLN A 136 5.95 17.36 -8.29
N TRP A 137 4.80 16.68 -8.34
CA TRP A 137 4.22 16.19 -9.59
C TRP A 137 2.81 16.69 -9.87
N ARG A 138 1.96 16.90 -8.86
CA ARG A 138 0.54 17.20 -9.04
C ARG A 138 0.30 18.45 -9.88
N SER A 139 1.09 19.51 -9.69
CA SER A 139 0.97 20.75 -10.48
C SER A 139 1.22 20.56 -11.97
N LYS A 140 2.11 19.63 -12.34
CA LYS A 140 2.48 19.30 -13.73
C LYS A 140 1.57 18.24 -14.34
N GLN A 141 1.30 17.18 -13.58
CA GLN A 141 0.65 15.98 -14.07
C GLN A 141 -0.86 15.97 -13.87
N LYS A 142 -1.36 16.73 -12.87
CA LYS A 142 -2.79 16.89 -12.55
C LYS A 142 -3.53 15.57 -12.26
N GLY A 143 -2.83 14.55 -11.77
CA GLY A 143 -3.42 13.27 -11.38
C GLY A 143 -3.85 13.21 -9.91
N LEU A 144 -4.45 12.08 -9.55
CA LEU A 144 -4.93 11.71 -8.23
C LEU A 144 -4.14 10.51 -7.70
N VAL A 145 -3.93 10.49 -6.38
CA VAL A 145 -3.24 9.40 -5.67
C VAL A 145 -4.12 8.96 -4.52
N GLY A 146 -4.40 7.66 -4.46
CA GLY A 146 -5.16 7.02 -3.40
C GLY A 146 -4.55 5.69 -2.96
N ILE A 147 -5.31 4.97 -2.15
CA ILE A 147 -5.01 3.63 -1.66
C ILE A 147 -6.25 2.76 -1.82
N SER A 148 -6.09 1.48 -2.15
CA SER A 148 -7.22 0.54 -2.26
C SER A 148 -7.35 -0.18 -0.93
N LEU A 149 -8.42 0.13 -0.19
CA LEU A 149 -8.74 -0.51 1.09
C LEU A 149 -9.82 -1.57 0.86
N LEU A 150 -9.54 -2.78 1.34
CA LEU A 150 -10.52 -3.86 1.42
C LEU A 150 -11.17 -3.84 2.81
N ALA A 151 -12.44 -4.21 2.86
CA ALA A 151 -13.19 -4.31 4.09
C ALA A 151 -14.13 -5.52 4.02
N ASP A 152 -14.09 -6.35 5.05
CA ASP A 152 -15.17 -7.28 5.33
C ASP A 152 -16.23 -6.56 6.18
N TRP A 153 -17.50 -6.86 5.93
CA TRP A 153 -18.62 -6.26 6.67
C TRP A 153 -19.03 -7.17 7.82
N GLY A 154 -19.19 -6.59 9.01
CA GLY A 154 -19.69 -7.28 10.20
C GLY A 154 -21.08 -6.76 10.57
N GLU A 155 -22.02 -7.66 10.85
CA GLU A 155 -23.35 -7.32 11.38
C GLU A 155 -23.51 -7.90 12.79
N PRO A 156 -24.23 -7.21 13.69
CA PRO A 156 -24.55 -7.75 15.01
C PRO A 156 -25.45 -8.96 14.88
N VAL A 157 -25.20 -10.00 15.69
CA VAL A 157 -26.06 -11.18 15.75
C VAL A 157 -27.46 -10.81 16.27
N ASP A 158 -27.53 -9.91 17.26
CA ASP A 158 -28.77 -9.32 17.77
C ASP A 158 -28.65 -7.78 17.82
N ILE A 159 -29.46 -7.08 17.02
CA ILE A 159 -29.48 -5.61 16.94
C ILE A 159 -30.02 -4.92 18.20
N THR A 160 -30.59 -5.67 19.15
CA THR A 160 -31.05 -5.15 20.44
C THR A 160 -30.03 -5.36 21.55
N ASN A 161 -29.00 -6.19 21.31
CA ASN A 161 -27.92 -6.45 22.24
C ASN A 161 -26.74 -5.51 21.95
N GLN A 162 -26.50 -4.56 22.87
CA GLN A 162 -25.43 -3.57 22.75
C GLN A 162 -24.03 -4.20 22.55
N ARG A 163 -23.75 -5.37 23.15
CA ARG A 163 -22.45 -6.04 23.00
C ARG A 163 -22.21 -6.56 21.58
N ASP A 164 -23.27 -7.01 20.91
CA ASP A 164 -23.17 -7.53 19.55
C ASP A 164 -22.97 -6.39 18.57
N ILE A 165 -23.62 -5.25 18.80
CA ILE A 165 -23.42 -4.00 18.04
C ILE A 165 -21.97 -3.52 18.16
N GLU A 166 -21.44 -3.46 19.39
CA GLU A 166 -20.05 -3.06 19.63
C GLU A 166 -19.03 -4.03 19.03
N ALA A 167 -19.33 -5.33 19.04
CA ALA A 167 -18.47 -6.33 18.42
C ALA A 167 -18.42 -6.19 16.89
N ALA A 168 -19.57 -5.95 16.24
CA ALA A 168 -19.64 -5.70 14.81
C ALA A 168 -18.87 -4.44 14.39
N GLU A 169 -19.05 -3.33 15.12
CA GLU A 169 -18.30 -2.08 14.87
C GLU A 169 -16.79 -2.30 15.05
N ARG A 170 -16.38 -2.97 16.13
CA ARG A 170 -14.96 -3.30 16.35
C ARG A 170 -14.38 -4.13 15.22
N TYR A 171 -15.12 -5.10 14.69
CA TYR A 171 -14.67 -5.91 13.55
C TYR A 171 -14.38 -5.02 12.32
N VAL A 172 -15.31 -4.12 11.97
CA VAL A 172 -15.14 -3.18 10.85
C VAL A 172 -13.95 -2.24 11.08
N GLN A 173 -13.74 -1.76 12.31
CA GLN A 173 -12.61 -0.89 12.65
C GLN A 173 -11.26 -1.60 12.55
N PHE A 174 -11.18 -2.87 12.95
CA PHE A 174 -9.94 -3.67 12.84
C PHE A 174 -9.66 -4.15 11.41
N TYR A 175 -10.62 -4.08 10.48
CA TYR A 175 -10.42 -4.32 9.05
C TYR A 175 -10.17 -3.02 8.28
N MET A 176 -11.21 -2.18 8.13
CA MET A 176 -11.17 -0.98 7.31
C MET A 176 -10.61 0.22 8.07
N GLY A 177 -11.09 0.42 9.31
CA GLY A 177 -10.74 1.58 10.13
C GLY A 177 -9.24 1.71 10.37
N TRP A 178 -8.57 0.58 10.56
CA TRP A 178 -7.14 0.49 10.81
C TRP A 178 -6.28 1.25 9.80
N PHE A 179 -6.62 1.19 8.51
CA PHE A 179 -5.93 1.93 7.45
C PHE A 179 -6.66 3.22 7.07
N ALA A 180 -7.99 3.24 7.13
CA ALA A 180 -8.77 4.41 6.72
C ALA A 180 -8.57 5.59 7.69
N THR A 181 -8.71 5.40 9.00
CA THR A 181 -8.69 6.52 9.94
C THR A 181 -7.34 7.24 10.01
N PRO A 182 -6.17 6.57 9.95
CA PRO A 182 -4.90 7.30 9.90
C PRO A 182 -4.74 8.14 8.62
N ILE A 183 -5.35 7.72 7.51
CA ILE A 183 -5.25 8.41 6.22
C ILE A 183 -6.20 9.61 6.16
N PHE A 184 -7.43 9.46 6.63
CA PHE A 184 -8.44 10.51 6.55
C PHE A 184 -8.49 11.42 7.79
N ASN A 185 -8.18 10.89 8.96
CA ASN A 185 -8.31 11.58 10.26
C ASN A 185 -6.98 11.76 11.00
N GLY A 186 -5.90 11.10 10.56
CA GLY A 186 -4.54 11.31 11.09
C GLY A 186 -4.15 10.46 12.30
N ASP A 187 -5.04 9.60 12.82
CA ASP A 187 -4.74 8.69 13.92
C ASP A 187 -5.51 7.36 13.80
N TYR A 188 -5.05 6.33 14.52
CA TYR A 188 -5.71 5.02 14.58
C TYR A 188 -7.08 5.10 15.27
N PRO A 189 -8.01 4.16 14.97
CA PRO A 189 -9.30 4.11 15.65
C PRO A 189 -9.12 3.98 17.16
N GLN A 190 -9.94 4.69 17.94
CA GLN A 190 -9.83 4.65 19.41
C GLN A 190 -10.00 3.23 19.95
N VAL A 191 -10.95 2.47 19.39
CA VAL A 191 -11.18 1.06 19.75
C VAL A 191 -9.96 0.17 19.54
N MET A 192 -9.08 0.49 18.59
CA MET A 192 -7.84 -0.27 18.44
C MET A 192 -6.84 0.06 19.55
N LYS A 193 -6.67 1.35 19.85
CA LYS A 193 -5.78 1.83 20.92
C LYS A 193 -6.20 1.35 22.31
N ASP A 194 -7.49 1.14 22.53
CA ASP A 194 -8.01 0.65 23.81
C ASP A 194 -7.79 -0.86 24.01
N TYR A 195 -7.62 -1.63 22.92
CA TYR A 195 -7.52 -3.09 22.94
C TYR A 195 -6.10 -3.64 22.68
N ILE A 196 -5.15 -2.79 22.28
CA ILE A 196 -3.76 -3.14 21.94
C ILE A 196 -2.81 -2.39 22.86
#